data_AF-A0A9Y3RRE0-F1
#
_entry.id   AF-A0A9Y3RRE0-F1
#
_cell.length_a   1.000
_cell.length_b   1.000
_cell.length_c   1.000
_cell.angle_alpha   90.00
_cell.angle_beta   90.00
_cell.angle_gamma   90.00
#
_symmetry.space_group_name_H-M   'P 1'
#
loop_
_entity.id
_entity.type
_entity.pdbx_description
1 polymer ?
#
loop_
_entity_poly.entity_id
_entity_poly.type
_entity_poly.pdbx_seq_one_letter_code
_entity_poly.pdbx_strand_id
1 'polypeptide(L)'
;MDTLEPIWSTFSGIYTLAENVKANKKRCQRISVRVKALEDVVKSITEFSPEVKKAVEELILTLESTQRLIEKYTAANLVERILKWGSHGEEFDTVSERLNDAYQALCLALQSEQSKMLYEVFRQRETEDEMDGKEDDTEMTKLLMDYMKEQQEKTNTILEQLDKVVQMLNKPSFSSVAVRQIKPDELKYQHPKKPFKTTASCELYKGEYQGFPVAIKRYLDPMNTSARDVKSIFNKEVDTMKQFDSPNILRMFGICIQDENGERVNTEVHIFWSEHLYLSQT
;
A
#
# COMPACT_ATOMS: atom_id res chain seq x y z
N MET A 1 28.21 -18.50 45.26
CA MET A 1 28.52 -17.93 43.94
C MET A 1 27.46 -18.30 42.91
N ASP A 2 26.85 -19.50 42.98
CA ASP A 2 25.82 -19.97 42.03
C ASP A 2 24.51 -19.17 41.97
N THR A 3 24.28 -18.22 42.89
CA THR A 3 23.07 -17.39 42.93
C THR A 3 23.16 -16.08 42.14
N LEU A 4 24.33 -15.70 41.62
CA LEU A 4 24.55 -14.41 40.93
C LEU A 4 24.70 -14.52 39.42
N GLU A 5 24.99 -15.71 38.88
CA GLU A 5 25.04 -15.92 37.42
C GLU A 5 23.78 -15.45 36.68
N PRO A 6 22.56 -15.70 37.20
CA PRO A 6 21.33 -15.23 36.57
C PRO A 6 21.26 -13.70 36.45
N ILE A 7 21.75 -12.95 37.45
CA ILE A 7 21.62 -11.49 37.46
C ILE A 7 22.47 -10.82 36.36
N TRP A 8 23.66 -11.37 36.07
CA TRP A 8 24.55 -10.83 35.04
C TRP A 8 23.99 -11.04 33.63
N SER A 9 23.31 -12.16 33.42
CA SER A 9 22.57 -12.42 32.19
C SER A 9 21.44 -11.42 32.01
N THR A 10 20.67 -11.14 33.07
CA THR A 10 19.58 -10.16 33.04
C THR A 10 20.09 -8.74 32.74
N PHE A 11 21.19 -8.30 33.36
CA PHE A 11 21.83 -7.01 33.05
C PHE A 11 22.17 -6.91 31.56
N SER A 12 22.88 -7.92 31.03
CA SER A 12 23.30 -7.96 29.62
C SER A 12 22.10 -7.99 28.65
N GLY A 13 21.04 -8.71 29.03
CA GLY A 13 19.79 -8.77 28.28
C GLY A 13 19.12 -7.40 28.18
N ILE A 14 19.02 -6.66 29.29
CA ILE A 14 18.44 -5.32 29.32
C ILE A 14 19.22 -4.35 28.42
N TYR A 15 20.55 -4.36 28.44
CA TYR A 15 21.36 -3.48 27.58
C TYR A 15 21.10 -3.75 26.10
N THR A 16 21.15 -5.04 25.72
CA THR A 16 20.93 -5.47 24.33
C THR A 16 19.53 -5.07 23.87
N LEU A 17 18.52 -5.25 24.72
CA LEU A 17 17.15 -4.89 24.38
C LEU A 17 16.99 -3.37 24.24
N ALA A 18 17.56 -2.60 25.17
CA ALA A 18 17.49 -1.13 25.17
C ALA A 18 18.15 -0.51 23.92
N GLU A 19 19.20 -1.11 23.37
CA GLU A 19 19.82 -0.67 22.11
C GLU A 19 18.95 -0.97 20.88
N ASN A 20 18.17 -2.05 20.94
CA ASN A 20 17.41 -2.56 19.80
C ASN A 20 15.92 -2.17 19.81
N VAL A 21 15.48 -1.36 20.79
CA VAL A 21 14.06 -0.96 20.86
C VAL A 21 13.63 -0.12 19.67
N LYS A 22 12.42 -0.37 19.21
CA LYS A 22 11.82 0.38 18.09
C LYS A 22 11.00 1.57 18.57
N ALA A 23 10.61 1.59 19.85
CA ALA A 23 9.77 2.59 20.49
C ALA A 23 10.33 2.95 21.87
N ASN A 24 9.97 4.14 22.38
CA ASN A 24 10.37 4.63 23.69
C ASN A 24 11.90 4.57 23.91
N LYS A 25 12.67 5.01 22.91
CA LYS A 25 14.13 4.82 22.87
C LYS A 25 14.78 5.56 24.02
N LYS A 26 14.34 6.78 24.31
CA LYS A 26 14.94 7.61 25.36
C LYS A 26 14.67 7.01 26.74
N ARG A 27 13.42 6.63 27.01
CA ARG A 27 13.07 5.94 28.27
C ARG A 27 13.82 4.61 28.43
N CYS A 28 13.95 3.79 27.38
CA CYS A 28 14.68 2.53 27.46
C CYS A 28 16.20 2.73 27.68
N GLN A 29 16.79 3.74 27.03
CA GLN A 29 18.18 4.12 27.25
C GLN A 29 18.40 4.63 28.68
N ARG A 30 17.48 5.44 29.21
CA ARG A 30 17.54 5.93 30.59
C ARG A 30 17.53 4.78 31.61
N ILE A 31 16.62 3.82 31.41
CA ILE A 31 16.58 2.60 32.23
C ILE A 31 17.91 1.84 32.13
N SER A 32 18.47 1.67 30.93
CA SER A 32 19.75 1.01 30.72
C SER A 32 20.88 1.66 31.53
N VAL A 33 20.96 3.00 31.55
CA VAL A 33 21.92 3.74 32.37
C VAL A 33 21.74 3.48 33.87
N ARG A 34 20.50 3.49 34.36
CA ARG A 34 20.18 3.22 35.78
C ARG A 34 20.51 1.78 36.17
N VAL A 35 20.19 0.84 35.29
CA VAL A 35 20.52 -0.58 35.44
C VAL A 35 22.04 -0.79 35.45
N LYS A 36 22.80 -0.01 34.66
CA LYS A 36 24.26 -0.05 34.68
C LYS A 36 24.85 0.40 36.01
N ALA A 37 24.32 1.47 36.57
CA ALA A 37 24.74 1.92 37.90
C ALA A 37 24.49 0.85 38.96
N LEU A 38 23.34 0.16 38.90
CA LEU A 38 23.01 -0.96 39.79
C LEU A 38 23.95 -2.16 39.59
N GLU A 39 24.32 -2.50 38.35
CA GLU A 39 25.30 -3.54 38.05
C GLU A 39 26.63 -3.28 38.75
N ASP A 40 27.11 -2.03 38.71
CA ASP A 40 28.39 -1.66 39.34
C ASP A 40 28.34 -1.76 40.87
N VAL A 41 27.18 -1.51 41.50
CA VAL A 41 26.97 -1.77 42.94
C VAL A 41 27.00 -3.26 43.24
N VAL A 42 26.32 -4.08 42.44
CA VAL A 42 26.31 -5.54 42.68
C VAL A 42 27.71 -6.13 42.54
N LYS A 43 28.54 -5.60 41.63
CA LYS A 43 29.93 -6.03 41.44
C LYS A 43 30.84 -5.72 42.62
N SER A 44 30.54 -4.68 43.40
CA SER A 44 31.37 -4.27 44.54
C SER A 44 31.05 -5.06 45.82
N ILE A 45 30.01 -5.90 45.81
CA ILE A 45 29.61 -6.70 46.98
C ILE A 45 30.62 -7.82 47.22
N THR A 46 31.34 -7.73 48.33
CA THR A 46 32.30 -8.76 48.77
C THR A 46 31.70 -9.76 49.76
N GLU A 47 30.67 -9.37 50.51
CA GLU A 47 30.01 -10.21 51.52
C GLU A 47 28.48 -10.13 51.38
N PHE A 48 27.82 -11.30 51.43
CA PHE A 48 26.37 -11.43 51.31
C PHE A 48 25.77 -11.70 52.68
N SER A 49 25.51 -10.64 53.45
CA SER A 49 24.66 -10.75 54.63
C SER A 49 23.24 -11.18 54.24
N PRO A 50 22.42 -11.70 55.17
CA PRO A 50 21.02 -12.02 54.90
C PRO A 50 20.24 -10.85 54.29
N GLU A 51 20.51 -9.63 54.74
CA GLU A 51 19.87 -8.39 54.27
C GLU A 51 20.31 -8.05 52.85
N VAL A 52 21.60 -8.14 52.56
CA VAL A 52 22.14 -7.93 51.20
C VAL A 52 21.60 -8.97 50.23
N LYS A 53 21.53 -10.25 50.65
CA LYS A 53 20.98 -11.33 49.82
C LYS A 53 19.52 -11.06 49.46
N LYS A 54 18.70 -10.66 50.44
CA LYS A 54 17.29 -10.31 50.21
C LYS A 54 17.15 -9.12 49.25
N ALA A 55 17.93 -8.06 49.44
CA ALA A 55 17.90 -6.90 48.56
C ALA A 55 18.29 -7.24 47.11
N VAL A 56 19.28 -8.13 46.93
CA VAL A 56 19.68 -8.63 45.61
C VAL A 56 18.60 -9.51 44.97
N GLU A 57 17.90 -10.35 45.74
CA GLU A 57 16.77 -11.15 45.24
C GLU A 57 15.61 -10.26 44.77
N GLU A 58 15.27 -9.20 45.51
CA GLU A 58 14.25 -8.21 45.12
C GLU A 58 14.68 -7.40 43.87
N LEU A 59 15.97 -7.09 43.75
CA LEU A 59 16.54 -6.47 42.56
C LEU A 59 16.39 -7.38 41.33
N ILE A 60 16.68 -8.68 41.43
CA ILE A 60 16.52 -9.63 40.33
C ILE A 60 15.09 -9.61 39.80
N LEU A 61 14.09 -9.70 40.68
CA LEU A 61 12.67 -9.66 40.28
C LEU A 61 12.31 -8.35 39.55
N THR A 62 12.91 -7.24 39.98
CA THR A 62 12.69 -5.93 39.35
C THR A 62 13.37 -5.85 37.98
N LEU A 63 14.58 -6.37 37.84
CA LEU A 63 15.30 -6.45 36.58
C LEU A 63 14.59 -7.37 35.58
N GLU A 64 14.07 -8.52 36.01
CA GLU A 64 13.26 -9.39 35.13
C GLU A 64 11.99 -8.69 34.63
N SER A 65 11.29 -7.98 35.52
CA SER A 65 10.10 -7.20 35.16
C SER A 65 10.45 -6.09 34.16
N THR A 66 11.59 -5.45 34.35
CA THR A 66 12.13 -4.41 33.47
C THR A 66 12.46 -4.99 32.09
N GLN A 67 13.15 -6.13 32.05
CA GLN A 67 13.51 -6.81 30.81
C GLN A 67 12.27 -7.16 29.97
N ARG A 68 11.25 -7.78 30.60
CA ARG A 68 9.98 -8.12 29.92
C ARG A 68 9.26 -6.89 29.36
N LEU A 69 9.32 -5.75 30.07
CA LEU A 69 8.75 -4.50 29.58
C LEU A 69 9.47 -4.05 28.31
N ILE A 70 10.80 -4.02 28.31
CA ILE A 70 11.58 -3.58 27.14
C ILE A 70 11.38 -4.53 25.96
N GLU A 71 11.30 -5.86 26.19
CA GLU A 71 11.00 -6.85 25.15
C GLU A 71 9.69 -6.56 24.39
N LYS A 72 8.64 -6.12 25.10
CA LYS A 72 7.36 -5.72 24.52
C LYS A 72 7.53 -4.58 23.50
N TYR A 73 8.45 -3.64 23.75
CA TYR A 73 8.72 -2.51 22.87
C TYR A 73 9.71 -2.81 21.74
N THR A 74 10.54 -3.84 21.90
CA THR A 74 11.42 -4.36 20.84
C THR A 74 10.62 -5.14 19.79
N ALA A 75 9.67 -5.97 20.24
CA ALA A 75 8.90 -6.86 19.38
C ALA A 75 7.71 -6.18 18.66
N ALA A 76 7.22 -5.05 19.19
CA ALA A 76 6.00 -4.43 18.68
C ALA A 76 6.13 -3.92 17.23
N ASN A 77 5.11 -4.20 16.42
CA ASN A 77 4.98 -3.64 15.08
C ASN A 77 4.46 -2.18 15.12
N LEU A 78 4.54 -1.46 14.00
CA LEU A 78 4.18 -0.03 13.95
C LEU A 78 2.73 0.24 14.40
N VAL A 79 1.79 -0.64 14.06
CA VAL A 79 0.37 -0.49 14.42
C VAL A 79 0.16 -0.73 15.92
N GLU A 80 0.76 -1.78 16.46
CA GLU A 80 0.72 -2.07 17.90
C GLU A 80 1.33 -0.96 18.74
N ARG A 81 2.42 -0.36 18.23
CA ARG A 81 3.08 0.79 18.85
C ARG A 81 2.18 2.01 18.90
N ILE A 82 1.50 2.33 17.80
CA ILE A 82 0.57 3.47 17.72
C ILE A 82 -0.63 3.25 18.66
N LEU A 83 -1.19 2.05 18.70
CA LEU A 83 -2.39 1.77 19.51
C LEU A 83 -2.12 1.80 21.01
N LYS A 84 -0.95 1.34 21.44
CA LYS A 84 -0.61 1.27 22.87
C LYS A 84 0.01 2.55 23.41
N TRP A 85 0.26 3.53 22.53
CA TRP A 85 0.92 4.80 22.82
C TRP A 85 0.41 5.51 24.08
N GLY A 86 -0.91 5.57 24.27
CA GLY A 86 -1.52 6.26 25.41
C GLY A 86 -1.32 5.61 26.77
N SER A 87 -0.84 4.35 26.83
CA SER A 87 -0.62 3.61 28.09
C SER A 87 0.86 3.40 28.42
N HIS A 88 1.78 3.99 27.66
CA HIS A 88 3.20 3.72 27.80
C HIS A 88 3.85 4.42 28.99
N GLY A 89 3.43 5.67 29.31
CA GLY A 89 4.04 6.46 30.39
C GLY A 89 4.01 5.75 31.75
N GLU A 90 2.83 5.29 32.16
CA GLU A 90 2.61 4.67 33.49
C GLU A 90 3.44 3.40 33.71
N GLU A 91 3.69 2.60 32.65
CA GLU A 91 4.52 1.39 32.74
C GLU A 91 5.99 1.73 33.01
N PHE A 92 6.51 2.79 32.37
CA PHE A 92 7.88 3.26 32.57
C PHE A 92 8.06 3.95 33.91
N ASP A 93 7.08 4.73 34.36
CA ASP A 93 7.09 5.38 35.68
C ASP A 93 7.15 4.32 36.78
N THR A 94 6.33 3.27 36.68
CA THR A 94 6.31 2.15 37.63
C THR A 94 7.67 1.44 37.70
N VAL A 95 8.31 1.18 36.55
CA VAL A 95 9.63 0.52 36.52
C VAL A 95 10.71 1.44 37.09
N SER A 96 10.66 2.73 36.77
CA SER A 96 11.57 3.74 37.30
C SER A 96 11.52 3.81 38.83
N GLU A 97 10.31 3.82 39.40
CA GLU A 97 10.09 3.78 40.84
C GLU A 97 10.64 2.49 41.47
N ARG A 98 10.30 1.33 40.92
CA ARG A 98 10.76 0.04 41.45
C ARG A 98 12.29 -0.13 41.40
N LEU A 99 12.94 0.36 40.34
CA LEU A 99 14.41 0.35 40.25
C LEU A 99 15.03 1.25 41.32
N ASN A 100 14.42 2.40 41.59
CA ASN A 100 14.84 3.29 42.66
C ASN A 100 14.64 2.67 44.05
N ASP A 101 13.53 1.98 44.28
CA ASP A 101 13.26 1.32 45.58
C ASP A 101 14.24 0.18 45.83
N ALA A 102 14.50 -0.65 44.81
CA ALA A 102 15.50 -1.70 44.88
C ALA A 102 16.91 -1.12 45.13
N TYR A 103 17.23 0.02 44.52
CA TYR A 103 18.47 0.77 44.78
C TYR A 103 18.58 1.21 46.25
N GLN A 104 17.54 1.83 46.79
CA GLN A 104 17.53 2.33 48.17
C GLN A 104 17.69 1.17 49.15
N ALA A 105 16.95 0.07 48.94
CA ALA A 105 17.06 -1.14 49.75
C ALA A 105 18.48 -1.73 49.73
N LEU A 106 19.10 -1.81 48.55
CA LEU A 106 20.46 -2.32 48.39
C LEU A 106 21.50 -1.42 49.07
N CYS A 107 21.37 -0.09 48.96
CA CYS A 107 22.27 0.85 49.62
C CYS A 107 22.17 0.80 51.14
N LEU A 108 20.94 0.70 51.67
CA LEU A 108 20.70 0.54 53.10
C LEU A 108 21.31 -0.76 53.63
N ALA A 109 21.19 -1.85 52.87
CA ALA A 109 21.78 -3.14 53.23
C ALA A 109 23.31 -3.13 53.21
N LEU A 110 23.93 -2.38 52.28
CA LEU A 110 25.38 -2.33 52.11
C LEU A 110 26.10 -1.33 53.04
N GLN A 111 25.39 -0.41 53.70
CA GLN A 111 25.95 0.63 54.58
C GLN A 111 27.17 1.38 53.96
N SER A 112 27.18 1.53 52.63
CA SER A 112 28.39 1.86 51.84
C SER A 112 28.42 3.29 51.33
N GLU A 113 29.63 3.86 51.25
CA GLU A 113 29.92 5.21 50.72
C GLU A 113 29.69 5.32 49.19
N GLN A 114 29.53 4.20 48.48
CA GLN A 114 29.15 4.15 47.05
C GLN A 114 27.75 4.70 46.77
N SER A 115 26.94 4.92 47.81
CA SER A 115 25.64 5.58 47.72
C SER A 115 25.70 6.96 47.04
N LYS A 116 26.83 7.70 47.14
CA LYS A 116 26.94 9.07 46.61
C LYS A 116 26.90 9.16 45.09
N MET A 117 27.57 8.26 44.36
CA MET A 117 27.64 8.30 42.88
C MET A 117 26.30 7.90 42.24
N LEU A 118 25.59 6.94 42.85
CA LEU A 118 24.26 6.56 42.39
C LEU A 118 23.16 7.54 42.80
N TYR A 119 23.32 8.24 43.92
CA TYR A 119 22.36 9.25 44.31
C TYR A 119 22.24 10.32 43.21
N GLU A 120 23.31 10.69 42.51
CA GLU A 120 23.23 11.62 41.38
C GLU A 120 22.43 11.06 40.19
N VAL A 121 22.60 9.79 39.85
CA VAL A 121 21.88 9.11 38.75
C VAL A 121 20.36 9.01 39.01
N PHE A 122 19.95 8.94 40.28
CA PHE A 122 18.54 8.81 40.67
C PHE A 122 17.90 10.11 41.19
N ARG A 123 18.69 11.16 41.49
CA ARG A 123 18.18 12.44 42.05
C ARG A 123 17.44 13.31 41.03
N GLN A 124 17.83 13.28 39.75
CA GLN A 124 17.22 14.12 38.70
C GLN A 124 16.14 13.38 37.88
N ARG A 125 15.62 12.26 38.42
CA ARG A 125 14.77 11.32 37.68
C ARG A 125 13.50 11.93 37.09
N GLU A 126 12.77 12.75 37.85
CA GLU A 126 11.43 13.21 37.43
C GLU A 126 11.51 14.10 36.19
N THR A 127 12.44 15.05 36.20
CA THR A 127 12.70 15.93 35.06
C THR A 127 13.23 15.18 33.84
N GLU A 128 14.13 14.20 34.05
CA GLU A 128 14.68 13.41 32.95
C GLU A 128 13.61 12.49 32.33
N ASP A 129 12.85 11.79 33.16
CA ASP A 129 11.80 10.85 32.72
C ASP A 129 10.66 11.60 31.99
N GLU A 130 10.33 12.82 32.43
CA GLU A 130 9.35 13.67 31.75
C GLU A 130 9.87 14.18 30.39
N MET A 131 11.13 14.61 30.30
CA MET A 131 11.72 15.04 29.03
C MET A 131 11.87 13.90 28.04
N ASP A 132 12.41 12.76 28.49
CA ASP A 132 12.58 11.55 27.67
C ASP A 132 11.21 11.07 27.17
N GLY A 133 10.18 11.17 28.03
CA GLY A 133 8.79 10.96 27.66
C GLY A 133 8.33 11.88 26.54
N LYS A 134 8.42 13.20 26.72
CA LYS A 134 8.00 14.18 25.68
C LYS A 134 8.73 13.99 24.35
N GLU A 135 9.99 13.59 24.37
CA GLU A 135 10.76 13.33 23.15
C GLU A 135 10.26 12.07 22.43
N ASP A 136 10.08 10.98 23.17
CA ASP A 136 9.49 9.74 22.64
C ASP A 136 8.06 10.01 22.12
N ASP A 137 7.30 10.88 22.79
CA ASP A 137 5.95 11.32 22.42
C ASP A 137 5.90 12.09 21.10
N THR A 138 6.89 12.95 20.91
CA THR A 138 7.04 13.71 19.68
C THR A 138 7.42 12.79 18.51
N GLU A 139 8.33 11.82 18.74
CA GLU A 139 8.70 10.84 17.71
C GLU A 139 7.50 9.98 17.29
N MET A 140 6.70 9.49 18.24
CA MET A 140 5.51 8.70 17.92
C MET A 140 4.45 9.52 17.17
N THR A 141 4.21 10.76 17.58
CA THR A 141 3.25 11.65 16.91
C THR A 141 3.63 11.86 15.44
N LYS A 142 4.92 12.02 15.16
CA LYS A 142 5.43 12.15 13.79
C LYS A 142 5.20 10.87 12.97
N LEU A 143 5.50 9.70 13.55
CA LEU A 143 5.26 8.41 12.87
C LEU A 143 3.77 8.18 12.56
N LEU A 144 2.87 8.59 13.46
CA LEU A 144 1.43 8.53 13.22
C LEU A 144 1.02 9.41 12.04
N MET A 145 1.53 10.65 11.97
CA MET A 145 1.25 11.56 10.86
C MET A 145 1.74 11.00 9.52
N ASP A 146 2.95 10.44 9.49
CA ASP A 146 3.52 9.84 8.28
C ASP A 146 2.70 8.61 7.83
N TYR A 147 2.27 7.76 8.77
CA TYR A 147 1.39 6.63 8.47
C TYR A 147 0.03 7.09 7.92
N MET A 148 -0.61 8.09 8.54
CA MET A 148 -1.88 8.63 8.07
C MET A 148 -1.76 9.23 6.66
N LYS A 149 -0.65 9.92 6.37
CA LYS A 149 -0.38 10.48 5.06
C LYS A 149 -0.22 9.37 4.00
N GLU A 150 0.54 8.33 4.31
CA GLU A 150 0.71 7.18 3.41
C GLU A 150 -0.62 6.48 3.11
N GLN A 151 -1.47 6.30 4.14
CA GLN A 151 -2.80 5.72 3.96
C GLN A 151 -3.69 6.61 3.10
N GLN A 152 -3.66 7.93 3.31
CA GLN A 152 -4.43 8.88 2.49
C GLN A 152 -4.01 8.83 1.02
N GLU A 153 -2.71 8.76 0.73
CA GLU A 153 -2.19 8.64 -0.64
C GLU A 153 -2.65 7.35 -1.31
N LYS A 154 -2.62 6.22 -0.58
CA LYS A 154 -3.15 4.93 -1.05
C LYS A 154 -4.64 5.00 -1.33
N THR A 155 -5.42 5.60 -0.43
CA THR A 155 -6.87 5.78 -0.61
C THR A 155 -7.17 6.64 -1.84
N ASN A 156 -6.46 7.75 -2.03
CA ASN A 156 -6.62 8.61 -3.20
C ASN A 156 -6.33 7.83 -4.51
N THR A 157 -5.27 7.02 -4.52
CA THR A 157 -4.93 6.18 -5.68
C THR A 157 -6.03 5.17 -6.00
N ILE A 158 -6.62 4.54 -4.97
CA ILE A 158 -7.74 3.61 -5.14
C ILE A 158 -8.96 4.35 -5.69
N LEU A 159 -9.27 5.55 -5.18
CA LEU A 159 -10.38 6.36 -5.68
C LEU A 159 -10.21 6.72 -7.16
N GLU A 160 -9.00 7.09 -7.59
CA GLU A 160 -8.71 7.35 -9.01
C GLU A 160 -8.87 6.10 -9.88
N GLN A 161 -8.44 4.94 -9.39
CA GLN A 161 -8.63 3.67 -10.10
C GLN A 161 -10.11 3.29 -10.18
N LEU A 162 -10.88 3.52 -9.11
CA LEU A 162 -12.30 3.25 -9.08
C LEU A 162 -13.06 4.14 -10.08
N ASP A 163 -12.70 5.42 -10.18
CA ASP A 163 -13.28 6.35 -11.14
C ASP A 163 -13.03 5.88 -12.58
N LYS A 164 -11.81 5.41 -12.90
CA LYS A 164 -11.50 4.81 -14.20
C LYS A 164 -12.37 3.59 -14.49
N VAL A 165 -12.61 2.72 -13.51
CA VAL A 165 -13.49 1.54 -13.67
C VAL A 165 -14.94 1.95 -13.91
N VAL A 166 -15.45 2.93 -13.16
CA VAL A 166 -16.80 3.46 -13.34
C VAL A 166 -16.97 4.09 -14.72
N GLN A 167 -15.97 4.84 -15.20
CA GLN A 167 -15.97 5.39 -16.55
C GLN A 167 -15.97 4.30 -17.63
N MET A 168 -15.24 3.20 -17.42
CA MET A 168 -15.27 2.04 -18.33
C MET A 168 -16.63 1.34 -18.35
N LEU A 169 -17.32 1.25 -17.21
CA LEU A 169 -18.62 0.60 -17.09
C LEU A 169 -19.80 1.45 -17.60
N ASN A 170 -19.71 2.78 -17.50
CA ASN A 170 -20.75 3.71 -17.98
C ASN A 170 -20.73 3.90 -19.51
N LYS A 171 -19.80 3.26 -20.23
CA LYS A 171 -19.77 3.28 -21.69
C LYS A 171 -20.91 2.38 -22.22
N PRO A 172 -21.77 2.85 -23.14
CA PRO A 172 -22.88 2.05 -23.64
C PRO A 172 -22.38 0.73 -24.25
N SER A 173 -22.84 -0.41 -23.72
CA SER A 173 -22.47 -1.72 -24.23
C SER A 173 -23.22 -1.99 -25.53
N PHE A 174 -22.47 -2.25 -26.59
CA PHE A 174 -23.01 -2.46 -27.94
C PHE A 174 -23.44 -3.92 -28.18
N SER A 175 -23.56 -4.73 -27.13
CA SER A 175 -23.64 -6.20 -27.18
C SER A 175 -24.87 -6.75 -27.94
N SER A 176 -25.81 -5.90 -28.38
CA SER A 176 -27.05 -6.31 -29.05
C SER A 176 -27.14 -6.05 -30.56
N VAL A 177 -26.22 -5.32 -31.21
CA VAL A 177 -26.36 -4.99 -32.65
C VAL A 177 -25.84 -6.11 -33.55
N ALA A 178 -26.76 -6.82 -34.20
CA ALA A 178 -26.46 -7.89 -35.16
C ALA A 178 -25.81 -7.37 -36.44
N VAL A 179 -24.93 -8.19 -37.03
CA VAL A 179 -24.29 -7.92 -38.32
C VAL A 179 -25.35 -8.02 -39.43
N ARG A 180 -25.51 -6.97 -40.26
CA ARG A 180 -26.57 -6.94 -41.29
C ARG A 180 -26.18 -6.12 -42.53
N GLN A 181 -26.99 -6.18 -43.57
CA GLN A 181 -26.92 -5.19 -44.65
C GLN A 181 -27.43 -3.83 -44.13
N ILE A 182 -26.59 -2.81 -44.20
CA ILE A 182 -26.88 -1.45 -43.74
C ILE A 182 -27.31 -0.62 -44.96
N LYS A 183 -28.38 0.17 -44.82
CA LYS A 183 -28.80 1.09 -45.88
C LYS A 183 -27.88 2.31 -45.94
N PRO A 184 -27.62 2.89 -47.12
CA PRO A 184 -26.81 4.10 -47.25
C PRO A 184 -27.28 5.24 -46.32
N ASP A 185 -28.60 5.44 -46.20
CA ASP A 185 -29.19 6.52 -45.38
C ASP A 185 -28.95 6.36 -43.87
N GLU A 186 -28.62 5.14 -43.40
CA GLU A 186 -28.30 4.88 -41.99
C GLU A 186 -26.85 5.26 -41.65
N LEU A 187 -26.02 5.51 -42.67
CA LEU A 187 -24.62 5.86 -42.54
C LEU A 187 -24.44 7.36 -42.75
N LYS A 188 -24.04 8.06 -41.70
CA LYS A 188 -23.71 9.47 -41.79
C LYS A 188 -22.22 9.60 -42.08
N TYR A 189 -21.89 9.82 -43.33
CA TYR A 189 -20.57 10.30 -43.70
C TYR A 189 -20.71 11.36 -44.79
N GLN A 190 -19.98 12.46 -44.66
CA GLN A 190 -20.02 13.53 -45.64
C GLN A 190 -19.32 13.03 -46.91
N HIS A 191 -20.05 12.80 -47.99
CA HIS A 191 -19.50 12.70 -49.33
C HIS A 191 -19.85 13.99 -50.10
N PRO A 192 -18.92 14.62 -50.83
CA PRO A 192 -17.52 14.24 -51.01
C PRO A 192 -16.63 14.79 -49.88
N LYS A 193 -15.97 13.90 -49.12
CA LYS A 193 -14.90 14.24 -48.16
C LYS A 193 -13.68 13.39 -48.49
N LYS A 194 -12.48 13.94 -48.28
CA LYS A 194 -11.23 13.23 -48.57
C LYS A 194 -11.11 11.97 -47.69
N PRO A 195 -10.82 10.78 -48.26
CA PRO A 195 -10.53 9.60 -47.45
C PRO A 195 -9.34 9.87 -46.52
N PHE A 196 -9.39 9.32 -45.30
CA PHE A 196 -8.28 9.49 -44.35
C PHE A 196 -7.10 8.56 -44.67
N LYS A 197 -7.34 7.50 -45.46
CA LYS A 197 -6.32 6.61 -46.02
C LYS A 197 -6.82 6.01 -47.32
N THR A 198 -5.96 6.01 -48.34
CA THR A 198 -6.22 5.37 -49.64
C THR A 198 -5.12 4.36 -49.90
N THR A 199 -5.49 3.19 -50.42
CA THR A 199 -4.59 2.12 -50.84
C THR A 199 -4.90 1.76 -52.29
N ALA A 200 -4.10 0.89 -52.90
CA ALA A 200 -4.29 0.49 -54.30
C ALA A 200 -5.68 -0.12 -54.60
N SER A 201 -6.35 -0.70 -53.62
CA SER A 201 -7.64 -1.41 -53.80
C SER A 201 -8.80 -0.84 -52.98
N CYS A 202 -8.56 0.07 -52.04
CA CYS A 202 -9.62 0.63 -51.19
C CYS A 202 -9.33 2.01 -50.61
N GLU A 203 -10.40 2.72 -50.27
CA GLU A 203 -10.43 3.98 -49.54
C GLU A 203 -11.06 3.80 -48.16
N LEU A 204 -10.52 4.48 -47.15
CA LEU A 204 -11.03 4.47 -45.78
C LEU A 204 -11.57 5.86 -45.40
N TYR A 205 -12.79 5.88 -44.90
CA TYR A 205 -13.51 7.08 -44.45
C TYR A 205 -13.88 6.98 -42.97
N LYS A 206 -14.00 8.13 -42.31
CA LYS A 206 -14.60 8.23 -40.96
C LYS A 206 -16.06 8.63 -41.13
N GLY A 207 -16.96 7.91 -40.47
CA GLY A 207 -18.40 8.18 -40.47
C GLY A 207 -19.04 7.90 -39.13
N GLU A 208 -20.36 7.96 -39.09
CA GLU A 208 -21.17 7.67 -37.91
C GLU A 208 -22.29 6.70 -38.30
N TYR A 209 -22.50 5.66 -37.48
CA TYR A 209 -23.62 4.72 -37.59
C TYR A 209 -24.30 4.62 -36.22
N GLN A 210 -25.61 4.88 -36.17
CA GLN A 210 -26.39 4.92 -34.92
C GLN A 210 -25.81 5.81 -33.81
N GLY A 211 -25.13 6.90 -34.17
CA GLY A 211 -24.47 7.80 -33.20
C GLY A 211 -23.04 7.42 -32.83
N PHE A 212 -22.52 6.30 -33.34
CA PHE A 212 -21.18 5.81 -33.03
C PHE A 212 -20.19 6.10 -34.16
N PRO A 213 -18.96 6.53 -33.84
CA PRO A 213 -17.93 6.72 -34.84
C PRO A 213 -17.52 5.37 -35.43
N VAL A 214 -17.58 5.26 -36.76
CA VAL A 214 -17.18 4.07 -37.51
C VAL A 214 -16.14 4.43 -38.56
N ALA A 215 -15.31 3.46 -38.91
CA ALA A 215 -14.54 3.53 -40.14
C ALA A 215 -15.37 2.86 -41.27
N ILE A 216 -15.14 3.30 -42.49
CA ILE A 216 -15.89 2.84 -43.68
C ILE A 216 -14.85 2.48 -44.73
N LYS A 217 -14.88 1.25 -45.25
CA LYS A 217 -13.95 0.77 -46.27
C LYS A 217 -14.66 0.62 -47.62
N ARG A 218 -14.35 1.51 -48.56
CA ARG A 218 -14.87 1.48 -49.94
C ARG A 218 -13.86 0.82 -50.86
N TYR A 219 -14.28 -0.17 -51.65
CA TYR A 219 -13.42 -0.79 -52.66
C TYR A 219 -13.49 0.00 -53.97
N LEU A 220 -12.32 0.21 -54.60
CA LEU A 220 -12.19 1.01 -55.82
C LEU A 220 -12.45 0.20 -57.10
N ASP A 221 -12.14 -1.10 -57.07
CA ASP A 221 -12.36 -2.03 -58.19
C ASP A 221 -12.99 -3.32 -57.67
N PRO A 222 -14.33 -3.36 -57.54
CA PRO A 222 -15.02 -4.59 -57.18
C PRO A 222 -14.94 -5.55 -58.37
N MET A 223 -14.18 -6.65 -58.21
CA MET A 223 -14.17 -7.79 -59.13
C MET A 223 -15.58 -8.06 -59.67
N ASN A 224 -15.76 -8.31 -60.97
CA ASN A 224 -17.02 -8.54 -61.74
C ASN A 224 -18.05 -9.48 -61.07
N THR A 225 -18.55 -9.11 -59.91
CA THR A 225 -19.41 -9.88 -59.02
C THR A 225 -20.67 -9.07 -58.88
N SER A 226 -21.83 -9.65 -59.18
CA SER A 226 -23.08 -8.90 -59.13
C SER A 226 -23.42 -8.53 -57.68
N ALA A 227 -24.15 -7.43 -57.46
CA ALA A 227 -24.67 -7.05 -56.14
C ALA A 227 -25.42 -8.21 -55.46
N ARG A 228 -26.12 -9.02 -56.27
CA ARG A 228 -26.86 -10.21 -55.81
C ARG A 228 -25.92 -11.27 -55.24
N ASP A 229 -24.78 -11.51 -55.89
CA ASP A 229 -23.80 -12.50 -55.46
C ASP A 229 -23.09 -12.05 -54.17
N VAL A 230 -22.68 -10.78 -54.10
CA VAL A 230 -22.11 -10.18 -52.87
C VAL A 230 -23.07 -10.32 -51.70
N LYS A 231 -24.35 -10.00 -51.91
CA LYS A 231 -25.39 -10.13 -50.88
C LYS A 231 -25.58 -11.59 -50.45
N SER A 232 -25.59 -12.53 -51.39
CA SER A 232 -25.73 -13.94 -51.07
C SER A 232 -24.54 -14.50 -50.30
N ILE A 233 -23.31 -14.09 -50.63
CA ILE A 233 -22.10 -14.51 -49.93
C ILE A 233 -22.12 -13.95 -48.51
N PHE A 234 -22.37 -12.66 -48.36
CA PHE A 234 -22.43 -12.00 -47.06
C PHE A 234 -23.44 -12.64 -46.11
N ASN A 235 -24.67 -12.92 -46.57
CA ASN A 235 -25.68 -13.56 -45.72
C ASN A 235 -25.23 -14.93 -45.23
N LYS A 236 -24.63 -15.76 -46.10
CA LYS A 236 -24.11 -17.08 -45.72
C LYS A 236 -22.97 -16.97 -44.70
N GLU A 237 -22.09 -15.99 -44.86
CA GLU A 237 -20.99 -15.75 -43.92
C GLU A 237 -21.51 -15.27 -42.57
N VAL A 238 -22.45 -14.32 -42.55
CA VAL A 238 -23.05 -13.83 -41.30
C VAL A 238 -23.78 -14.93 -40.53
N ASP A 239 -24.51 -15.80 -41.22
CA ASP A 239 -25.26 -16.91 -40.59
C ASP A 239 -24.34 -17.95 -39.93
N THR A 240 -23.10 -18.08 -40.43
CA THR A 240 -22.13 -19.09 -39.96
C THR A 240 -21.02 -18.51 -39.09
N MET A 241 -20.90 -17.18 -39.03
CA MET A 241 -19.88 -16.49 -38.26
C MET A 241 -20.22 -16.46 -36.77
N LYS A 242 -19.23 -16.80 -35.93
CA LYS A 242 -19.34 -16.62 -34.48
C LYS A 242 -19.31 -15.13 -34.14
N GLN A 243 -20.29 -14.66 -33.37
CA GLN A 243 -20.26 -13.32 -32.82
C GLN A 243 -19.30 -13.28 -31.63
N PHE A 244 -18.26 -12.45 -31.74
CA PHE A 244 -17.31 -12.21 -30.66
C PHE A 244 -17.63 -10.88 -30.00
N ASP A 245 -17.86 -10.89 -28.69
CA ASP A 245 -18.03 -9.70 -27.87
C ASP A 245 -16.78 -9.53 -27.01
N SER A 246 -15.74 -8.94 -27.60
CA SER A 246 -14.46 -8.70 -26.93
C SER A 246 -13.91 -7.34 -27.30
N PRO A 247 -13.37 -6.58 -26.33
CA PRO A 247 -12.72 -5.28 -26.57
C PRO A 247 -11.51 -5.37 -27.52
N ASN A 248 -10.87 -6.54 -27.59
CA ASN A 248 -9.65 -6.78 -28.36
C ASN A 248 -9.91 -7.42 -29.73
N ILE A 249 -11.16 -7.72 -30.07
CA ILE A 249 -11.54 -8.30 -31.37
C ILE A 249 -12.33 -7.25 -32.13
N LEU A 250 -11.90 -7.02 -33.37
CA LEU A 250 -12.49 -6.01 -34.20
C LEU A 250 -13.92 -6.39 -34.60
N ARG A 251 -14.88 -5.51 -34.32
CA ARG A 251 -16.29 -5.73 -34.64
C ARG A 251 -16.63 -5.27 -36.05
N MET A 252 -17.39 -6.08 -36.79
CA MET A 252 -18.00 -5.71 -38.06
C MET A 252 -19.49 -5.45 -37.84
N PHE A 253 -20.02 -4.35 -38.38
CA PHE A 253 -21.46 -4.05 -38.32
C PHE A 253 -22.22 -4.53 -39.54
N GLY A 254 -21.56 -4.59 -40.70
CA GLY A 254 -22.25 -5.00 -41.91
C GLY A 254 -21.58 -4.62 -43.21
N ILE A 255 -22.37 -4.66 -44.28
CA ILE A 255 -22.01 -4.14 -45.59
C ILE A 255 -23.07 -3.18 -46.09
N CYS A 256 -22.69 -2.26 -46.96
CA CYS A 256 -23.58 -1.36 -47.67
C CYS A 256 -23.32 -1.51 -49.17
N ILE A 257 -24.39 -1.68 -49.93
CA ILE A 257 -24.27 -1.84 -51.38
C ILE A 257 -24.93 -0.62 -52.00
N GLN A 258 -24.15 0.19 -52.70
CA GLN A 258 -24.67 1.33 -53.47
C GLN A 258 -24.82 0.88 -54.93
N ASP A 259 -26.07 0.81 -55.40
CA ASP A 259 -26.39 0.62 -56.82
C ASP A 259 -26.51 2.00 -57.47
N GLU A 260 -25.39 2.53 -57.99
CA GLU A 260 -25.43 3.66 -58.91
C GLU A 260 -25.71 3.11 -60.31
N ASN A 261 -26.99 3.04 -60.70
CA ASN A 261 -27.46 2.85 -62.08
C ASN A 261 -26.71 1.81 -62.92
N GLY A 262 -26.94 0.52 -62.64
CA GLY A 262 -26.91 -0.55 -63.66
C GLY A 262 -25.57 -0.97 -64.27
N GLU A 263 -24.49 -0.22 -64.12
CA GLU A 263 -23.17 -0.60 -64.65
C GLU A 263 -22.08 -0.30 -63.61
N ARG A 264 -21.65 -1.37 -62.92
CA ARG A 264 -20.61 -1.47 -61.88
C ARG A 264 -21.05 -1.02 -60.48
N VAL A 265 -21.31 -2.04 -59.66
CA VAL A 265 -21.69 -1.91 -58.25
C VAL A 265 -20.45 -1.52 -57.44
N ASN A 266 -20.37 -0.28 -56.99
CA ASN A 266 -19.40 0.10 -55.96
C ASN A 266 -19.80 -0.59 -54.65
N THR A 267 -19.09 -1.65 -54.27
CA THR A 267 -19.34 -2.35 -53.01
C THR A 267 -18.63 -1.62 -51.87
N GLU A 268 -19.41 -1.04 -50.94
CA GLU A 268 -18.89 -0.45 -49.72
C GLU A 268 -18.98 -1.48 -48.58
N VAL A 269 -17.84 -1.93 -48.06
CA VAL A 269 -17.82 -2.88 -46.94
C VAL A 269 -17.59 -2.10 -45.65
N HIS A 270 -18.59 -2.06 -44.78
CA HIS A 270 -18.56 -1.28 -43.54
C HIS A 270 -18.07 -2.15 -42.37
N ILE A 271 -16.76 -2.31 -42.33
CA ILE A 271 -16.05 -2.82 -41.16
C ILE A 271 -15.78 -1.57 -40.27
N PHE A 272 -16.01 -1.52 -38.95
CA PHE A 272 -14.97 -1.68 -37.91
C PHE A 272 -15.47 -1.22 -36.52
N TRP A 273 -14.86 -1.78 -35.46
CA TRP A 273 -14.66 -1.16 -34.13
C TRP A 273 -13.27 -1.52 -33.60
N SER A 274 -12.54 -0.57 -33.02
CA SER A 274 -11.31 -0.83 -32.26
C SER A 274 -11.28 0.07 -31.04
N GLU A 275 -11.16 -0.52 -29.85
CA GLU A 275 -11.01 0.19 -28.58
C GLU A 275 -9.65 0.86 -28.38
N HIS A 276 -8.73 0.82 -29.35
CA HIS A 276 -7.37 1.35 -29.19
C HIS A 276 -6.95 2.42 -30.20
N LEU A 277 -7.78 2.75 -31.20
CA LEU A 277 -7.43 3.79 -32.18
C LEU A 277 -7.74 5.23 -31.74
N TYR A 278 -8.20 5.44 -30.49
CA TYR A 278 -8.40 6.78 -29.91
C TYR A 278 -7.33 7.21 -28.90
N LEU A 279 -6.33 6.36 -28.61
CA LEU A 279 -5.18 6.75 -27.76
C LEU A 279 -3.96 7.25 -28.54
N SER A 280 -4.07 7.42 -29.86
CA SER A 280 -3.04 8.04 -30.69
C SER A 280 -3.51 9.34 -31.35
N GLN A 281 -4.14 10.20 -30.55
CA GLN A 281 -4.17 11.64 -30.81
C GLN A 281 -3.80 12.36 -29.49
N THR A 282 -2.49 12.47 -29.29
CA THR A 282 -1.90 13.66 -28.66
C THR A 282 -2.01 14.83 -29.62
#